data_AF-A0A7Y2EFN1-F1
#
_entry.id   AF-A0A7Y2EFN1-F1
#
_cell.length_a   1.000
_cell.length_b   1.000
_cell.length_c   1.000
_cell.angle_alpha   90.00
_cell.angle_beta   90.00
_cell.angle_gamma   90.00
#
_symmetry.space_group_name_H-M   'P 1'
#
loop_
_entity.id
_entity.type
_entity.pdbx_description
1 polymer ?
#
loop_
_entity_poly.entity_id
_entity_poly.type
_entity_poly.pdbx_seq_one_letter_code
_entity_poly.pdbx_strand_id
1 'polypeptide(L)'
;MNALPDFLPALPEIILAVGAMVLLLVGAFGGQRSMGVVCWGSIGLLLVALVVLHTEAMAGSETFGGSFILDEFAVFMKSLTLVGSAAVLMMSAGYMKAIRLERFEFPVLIV
;
A
#
# COMPACT_ATOMS: atom_id res chain seq x y z
N MET A 1 -14.91 -26.56 -10.97
CA MET A 1 -15.07 -26.53 -9.51
C MET A 1 -13.72 -26.17 -8.90
N ASN A 2 -13.48 -24.86 -8.68
CA ASN A 2 -12.70 -24.37 -7.53
C ASN A 2 -13.69 -23.43 -6.83
N ALA A 3 -14.11 -23.75 -5.60
CA ALA A 3 -15.13 -22.97 -4.87
C ALA A 3 -14.57 -21.66 -4.29
N LEU A 4 -13.28 -21.37 -4.53
CA LEU A 4 -12.58 -20.21 -4.02
C LEU A 4 -12.23 -19.28 -5.19
N PRO A 5 -12.55 -17.98 -5.09
CA PRO A 5 -12.09 -16.97 -6.04
C PRO A 5 -10.55 -16.96 -6.08
N ASP A 6 -9.96 -16.73 -7.26
CA ASP A 6 -8.52 -16.48 -7.34
C ASP A 6 -8.22 -15.10 -6.76
N PHE A 7 -7.58 -15.07 -5.59
CA PHE A 7 -7.21 -13.82 -4.91
C PHE A 7 -5.89 -13.22 -5.42
N LEU A 8 -5.18 -13.92 -6.30
CA LEU A 8 -3.94 -13.47 -6.91
C LEU A 8 -4.01 -12.07 -7.54
N PRO A 9 -5.10 -11.66 -8.24
CA PRO A 9 -5.18 -10.33 -8.85
C PRO A 9 -5.32 -9.20 -7.82
N ALA A 10 -5.86 -9.52 -6.64
CA ALA A 10 -6.10 -8.58 -5.53
C ALA A 10 -4.98 -8.63 -4.46
N LEU A 11 -3.89 -9.35 -4.75
CA LEU A 11 -2.81 -9.60 -3.81
C LEU A 11 -2.07 -8.31 -3.40
N PRO A 12 -1.76 -7.36 -4.30
CA PRO A 12 -1.18 -6.07 -3.91
C PRO A 12 -2.05 -5.33 -2.90
N GLU A 13 -3.36 -5.29 -3.11
CA GLU A 13 -4.33 -4.60 -2.24
C GLU A 13 -4.42 -5.27 -0.87
N ILE A 14 -4.40 -6.60 -0.84
CA ILE A 14 -4.39 -7.36 0.42
C ILE A 14 -3.11 -7.06 1.21
N ILE A 15 -1.95 -7.00 0.54
CA ILE A 15 -0.68 -6.64 1.19
C ILE A 15 -0.77 -5.23 1.79
N LEU A 16 -1.30 -4.26 1.04
CA LEU A 16 -1.46 -2.88 1.51
C LEU A 16 -2.39 -2.80 2.72
N ALA A 17 -3.56 -3.42 2.64
CA ALA A 17 -4.55 -3.40 3.73
C ALA A 17 -4.01 -4.04 5.00
N VAL A 18 -3.41 -5.24 4.89
CA VAL A 18 -2.84 -5.94 6.05
C VAL A 18 -1.64 -5.18 6.61
N GLY A 19 -0.75 -4.69 5.74
CA GLY A 19 0.41 -3.93 6.16
C GLY A 19 0.06 -2.60 6.82
N ALA A 20 -0.94 -1.87 6.31
CA ALA A 20 -1.46 -0.66 6.91
C ALA A 20 -2.00 -0.91 8.32
N MET A 21 -2.77 -1.99 8.53
CA MET A 21 -3.25 -2.38 9.85
C MET A 21 -2.10 -2.72 10.80
N VAL A 22 -1.08 -3.45 10.35
CA VAL A 22 0.11 -3.76 11.16
C VAL A 22 0.86 -2.48 11.53
N LEU A 23 1.09 -1.59 10.57
CA LEU A 23 1.75 -0.29 10.81
C LEU A 23 0.96 0.60 11.76
N LEU A 24 -0.38 0.57 11.69
CA LEU A 24 -1.26 1.27 12.62
C LEU A 24 -1.05 0.76 14.06
N LEU A 25 -1.02 -0.55 14.26
CA LEU A 25 -0.78 -1.15 15.56
C LEU A 25 0.62 -0.80 16.08
N VAL A 26 1.65 -0.91 15.24
CA VAL A 26 3.03 -0.48 15.57
C VAL A 26 3.05 1.00 15.97
N GLY A 27 2.34 1.84 15.24
CA GLY A 27 2.19 3.25 15.53
C GLY A 27 1.55 3.53 16.89
N ALA A 28 0.42 2.86 17.15
CA ALA A 28 -0.36 3.00 18.37
C ALA A 28 0.38 2.51 19.63
N PHE A 29 1.11 1.40 19.54
CA PHE A 29 1.90 0.87 20.67
C PHE A 29 3.25 1.57 20.85
N GLY A 30 3.83 2.14 19.77
CA GLY A 30 5.16 2.75 19.77
C GLY A 30 5.22 4.23 20.19
N GLY A 31 4.08 4.91 20.33
CA GLY A 31 4.00 6.32 20.73
C GLY A 31 4.69 7.29 19.77
N GLN A 32 5.05 8.49 20.24
CA GLN A 32 5.56 9.59 19.40
C GLN A 32 6.84 9.26 18.60
N ARG A 33 7.68 8.33 19.09
CA ARG A 33 8.92 7.92 18.42
C ARG A 33 8.70 6.96 17.26
N SER A 34 7.50 6.40 17.10
CA SER A 34 7.20 5.42 16.05
C SER A 34 7.03 6.05 14.67
N MET A 35 6.84 7.37 14.58
CA MET A 35 6.51 8.04 13.32
C MET A 35 7.52 7.78 12.21
N GLY A 36 8.82 7.80 12.53
CA GLY A 36 9.86 7.50 11.54
C GLY A 36 9.76 6.06 11.03
N VAL A 37 9.54 5.10 11.93
CA VAL A 37 9.40 3.68 11.61
C VAL A 37 8.16 3.44 10.76
N VAL A 38 7.02 4.04 11.13
CA VAL A 38 5.76 3.91 10.41
C VAL A 38 5.85 4.55 9.03
N CYS A 39 6.48 5.73 8.91
CA CYS A 39 6.63 6.41 7.62
C CYS A 39 7.50 5.62 6.63
N TRP A 40 8.68 5.16 7.06
CA TRP A 40 9.53 4.31 6.24
C TRP A 40 8.88 2.95 5.95
N GLY A 41 8.13 2.40 6.92
CA GLY A 41 7.34 1.19 6.75
C GLY A 41 6.27 1.34 5.67
N SER A 42 5.50 2.44 5.67
CA SER A 42 4.50 2.74 4.64
C SER A 42 5.11 2.86 3.25
N ILE A 43 6.24 3.57 3.12
CA ILE A 43 6.95 3.68 1.83
C ILE A 43 7.42 2.29 1.36
N GLY A 44 8.00 1.50 2.25
CA GLY A 44 8.41 0.12 1.95
C GLY A 44 7.24 -0.74 1.50
N LEU A 45 6.09 -0.63 2.16
CA LEU A 45 4.88 -1.38 1.82
C LEU A 45 4.36 -1.05 0.42
N LEU A 46 4.33 0.23 0.06
CA LEU A 46 3.94 0.70 -1.28
C LEU A 46 4.88 0.15 -2.36
N LEU A 47 6.19 0.13 -2.10
CA LEU A 47 7.18 -0.43 -3.03
C LEU A 47 7.03 -1.95 -3.17
N VAL A 48 6.78 -2.66 -2.07
CA VAL A 48 6.51 -4.12 -2.13
C VAL A 48 5.26 -4.39 -2.96
N ALA A 49 4.17 -3.65 -2.75
CA ALA A 49 2.95 -3.80 -3.54
C ALA A 49 3.20 -3.49 -5.04
N LEU A 50 4.03 -2.50 -5.34
CA LEU A 50 4.40 -2.14 -6.73
C LEU A 50 5.18 -3.26 -7.43
N VAL A 51 6.11 -3.90 -6.71
CA VAL A 51 6.87 -5.05 -7.24
C VAL A 51 5.95 -6.25 -7.46
N VAL A 52 5.08 -6.54 -6.49
CA VAL A 52 4.11 -7.65 -6.59
C VAL A 52 3.18 -7.46 -7.78
N LEU A 53 2.69 -6.23 -8.00
CA LEU A 53 1.82 -5.89 -9.13
C LEU A 53 2.43 -6.24 -10.50
N HIS A 54 3.76 -6.16 -10.64
CA HIS A 54 4.47 -6.47 -11.90
C HIS A 54 4.91 -7.92 -12.03
N THR A 55 4.50 -8.80 -11.12
CA THR A 55 4.80 -10.22 -11.26
C THR A 55 3.92 -10.86 -12.35
N GLU A 56 4.54 -11.67 -13.22
CA GLU A 56 3.94 -12.33 -14.39
C GLU A 56 2.69 -13.19 -14.06
N ALA A 57 2.45 -13.50 -12.77
CA ALA A 57 1.32 -14.31 -12.31
C ALA A 57 -0.04 -13.59 -12.37
N MET A 58 -0.08 -12.31 -12.77
CA MET A 58 -1.25 -11.45 -12.60
C MET A 58 -1.94 -11.05 -13.92
N ALA A 59 -1.29 -11.19 -15.07
CA ALA A 59 -1.78 -10.65 -16.35
C ALA A 59 -3.03 -11.37 -16.88
N GLY A 60 -4.10 -10.61 -17.16
CA GLY A 60 -5.29 -11.10 -17.89
C GLY A 60 -6.28 -11.90 -17.05
N SER A 61 -6.25 -11.75 -15.73
CA SER A 61 -7.10 -12.50 -14.81
C SER A 61 -8.24 -11.64 -14.26
N GLU A 62 -9.45 -12.20 -14.29
CA GLU A 62 -10.63 -11.65 -13.62
C GLU A 62 -10.89 -12.42 -12.33
N THR A 63 -11.33 -11.73 -11.29
CA THR A 63 -11.74 -12.35 -10.02
C THR A 63 -13.06 -11.77 -9.51
N PHE A 64 -13.58 -12.37 -8.44
CA PHE A 64 -14.88 -12.03 -7.83
C PHE A 64 -16.04 -12.03 -8.83
N GLY A 65 -16.08 -12.99 -9.74
CA GLY A 65 -17.17 -13.13 -10.72
C GLY A 65 -17.29 -11.96 -11.71
N GLY A 66 -16.15 -11.34 -12.07
CA GLY A 66 -16.08 -10.22 -13.02
C GLY A 66 -16.14 -8.83 -12.38
N SER A 67 -16.23 -8.73 -11.05
CA SER A 67 -16.20 -7.45 -10.35
C SER A 67 -14.80 -6.83 -10.30
N PHE A 68 -13.74 -7.60 -10.53
CA PHE A 68 -12.36 -7.14 -10.50
C PHE A 68 -11.62 -7.66 -11.72
N ILE A 69 -11.17 -6.72 -12.56
CA ILE A 69 -10.51 -6.99 -13.83
C ILE A 69 -9.10 -6.42 -13.73
N LEU A 70 -8.08 -7.26 -13.97
CA LEU A 70 -6.69 -6.83 -14.01
C LEU A 70 -6.17 -6.87 -15.46
N ASP A 71 -6.37 -5.76 -16.16
CA ASP A 71 -5.84 -5.50 -17.49
C ASP A 71 -4.60 -4.59 -17.43
N GLU A 72 -3.97 -4.36 -18.58
CA GLU A 72 -2.78 -3.50 -18.68
C GLU A 72 -3.06 -2.06 -18.22
N PHE A 73 -4.29 -1.57 -18.44
CA PHE A 73 -4.71 -0.26 -17.97
C PHE A 73 -4.82 -0.20 -16.44
N ALA A 74 -5.42 -1.21 -15.79
CA ALA A 74 -5.48 -1.31 -14.34
C ALA A 74 -4.09 -1.40 -13.73
N VAL A 75 -3.18 -2.18 -14.32
CA VAL A 75 -1.78 -2.27 -13.87
C VAL A 75 -1.10 -0.90 -13.97
N PHE A 76 -1.25 -0.20 -15.09
CA PHE A 76 -0.71 1.15 -15.26
C PHE A 76 -1.25 2.12 -14.20
N MET A 77 -2.58 2.19 -14.03
CA MET A 77 -3.20 3.10 -13.06
C MET A 77 -2.77 2.80 -11.63
N LYS A 78 -2.74 1.52 -11.24
CA LYS A 78 -2.27 1.09 -9.91
C LYS A 78 -0.81 1.47 -9.70
N SER A 79 0.05 1.28 -10.70
CA SER A 79 1.46 1.68 -10.60
C SER A 79 1.62 3.19 -10.38
N LEU A 80 0.84 4.00 -11.09
CA LEU A 80 0.86 5.45 -10.96
C LEU A 80 0.39 5.90 -9.58
N THR A 81 -0.66 5.27 -9.04
CA THR A 81 -1.14 5.53 -7.68
C THR A 81 -0.08 5.16 -6.63
N LEU A 82 0.53 3.97 -6.73
CA LEU A 82 1.55 3.51 -5.78
C LEU A 82 2.79 4.42 -5.76
N VAL A 83 3.29 4.79 -6.94
CA VAL A 83 4.43 5.71 -7.07
C VAL A 83 4.06 7.11 -6.56
N GLY A 84 2.87 7.59 -6.90
CA GLY A 84 2.34 8.88 -6.43
C GLY A 84 2.25 8.95 -4.91
N SER A 85 1.65 7.93 -4.29
CA SER A 85 1.55 7.82 -2.83
C SER A 85 2.92 7.78 -2.16
N ALA A 86 3.87 7.02 -2.71
CA ALA A 86 5.23 6.95 -2.18
C ALA A 86 5.95 8.31 -2.27
N ALA A 87 5.79 9.02 -3.39
CA ALA A 87 6.37 10.36 -3.57
C ALA A 87 5.77 11.38 -2.59
N VAL A 88 4.44 11.38 -2.40
CA VAL A 88 3.76 12.26 -1.45
C VAL A 88 4.23 12.00 -0.01
N LEU A 89 4.43 10.73 0.37
CA LEU A 89 4.97 10.38 1.68
C LEU A 89 6.40 10.89 1.89
N MET A 90 7.27 10.70 0.91
CA MET A 90 8.65 11.18 0.97
C MET A 90 8.71 12.71 1.12
N MET A 91 7.87 13.45 0.38
CA MET A 91 7.78 14.90 0.50
C MET A 91 7.20 15.33 1.86
N SER A 92 6.16 14.66 2.33
CA SER A 92 5.43 15.03 3.55
C SER A 92 6.21 14.72 4.82
N ALA A 93 7.10 13.73 4.82
CA ALA A 93 7.89 13.34 5.99
C ALA A 93 8.71 14.52 6.56
N GLY A 94 9.39 15.28 5.68
CA GLY A 94 10.14 16.47 6.08
C GLY A 94 9.24 17.62 6.55
N TYR A 95 8.11 17.81 5.86
CA TYR A 95 7.17 18.87 6.18
C TYR A 95 6.49 18.67 7.54
N MET A 96 6.01 17.46 7.85
CA MET A 96 5.38 17.15 9.13
C MET A 96 6.32 17.34 10.32
N LYS A 97 7.61 16.99 10.13
CA LYS A 97 8.64 17.24 11.14
C LYS A 97 8.87 18.73 11.38
N ALA A 98 8.83 19.54 10.33
CA ALA A 98 9.01 20.99 10.41
C ALA A 98 7.88 21.68 11.21
N ILE A 99 6.63 21.23 11.05
CA ILE A 99 5.46 21.80 11.73
C ILE A 99 5.16 21.13 13.10
N ARG A 100 6.04 20.24 13.58
CA ARG A 100 5.89 19.44 14.83
C ARG A 100 4.58 18.66 14.93
N LEU A 101 3.93 18.35 13.81
CA LEU A 101 2.78 17.46 13.77
C LEU A 101 3.27 16.04 13.56
N GLU A 102 3.77 15.43 14.63
CA GLU A 102 4.31 14.08 14.60
C GLU A 102 3.21 13.00 14.70
N ARG A 103 2.26 13.01 13.76
CA ARG A 103 1.15 12.06 13.73
C ARG A 103 1.52 10.84 12.89
N PHE A 104 1.71 9.70 13.56
CA PHE A 104 2.00 8.42 12.91
C PHE A 104 0.83 7.88 12.05
N GLU A 105 -0.39 8.38 12.26
CA GLU A 105 -1.58 8.00 11.48
C GLU A 105 -1.49 8.46 10.02
N PHE A 106 -0.82 9.58 9.74
CA PHE A 106 -0.81 10.17 8.40
C PHE A 106 -0.16 9.26 7.34
N PRO A 107 1.01 8.65 7.58
CA PRO A 107 1.56 7.68 6.63
C PRO A 107 0.72 6.42 6.43
N VAL A 108 -0.09 6.02 7.41
CA VAL A 108 -0.96 4.85 7.31
C VAL A 108 -2.20 5.17 6.47
N LEU A 109 -2.74 6.38 6.57
CA LEU A 109 -3.92 6.80 5.80
C LEU A 109 -3.66 6.95 4.29
N ILE A 110 -2.39 7.05 3.87
CA ILE A 110 -1.99 7.17 2.46
C ILE A 110 -1.80 5.80 1.80
N VAL A 111 -1.52 4.76 2.60
CA VAL A 111 -1.36 3.37 2.15
C VAL A 111 -2.74 2.77 1.92
#